data_AF-A0A2V9LC39-F1
#
_entry.id   AF-A0A2V9LC39-F1
#
_cell.length_a   1.000
_cell.length_b   1.000
_cell.length_c   1.000
_cell.angle_alpha   90.00
_cell.angle_beta   90.00
_cell.angle_gamma   90.00
#
_symmetry.space_group_name_H-M   'P 1'
#
loop_
_entity.id
_entity.type
_entity.pdbx_description
1 polymer ?
#
loop_
_entity_poly.entity_id
_entity_poly.type
_entity_poly.pdbx_seq_one_letter_code
_entity_poly.pdbx_strand_id
1 'polypeptide(L)'
;MNRRTFLQTSIATTIASSFSLRAFAAERKIDRIGLQLYTVRDAMKTDFEGTISKVAATGYKEVEFAGYFDHSPKDVRAILDKNGL
;
A
#
# COMPACT_ATOMS: atom_id res chain seq x y z
N MET A 1 -29.22 28.37 -37.39
CA MET A 1 -28.28 27.38 -36.78
C MET A 1 -27.97 26.31 -37.81
N ASN A 2 -26.71 26.16 -38.22
CA ASN A 2 -26.33 25.23 -39.29
C ASN A 2 -26.02 23.82 -38.74
N ARG A 3 -26.42 22.76 -39.47
CA ARG A 3 -26.18 21.34 -39.10
C ARG A 3 -24.72 21.04 -38.81
N ARG A 4 -23.81 21.65 -39.58
CA ARG A 4 -22.36 21.55 -39.41
C ARG A 4 -21.88 22.14 -38.08
N THR A 5 -22.40 23.31 -37.71
CA THR A 5 -22.06 23.98 -36.45
C THR A 5 -22.57 23.18 -35.26
N PHE A 6 -23.78 22.61 -35.35
CA PHE A 6 -24.33 21.76 -34.29
C PHE A 6 -23.47 20.50 -34.07
N LEU A 7 -23.11 19.78 -35.14
CA LEU A 7 -22.24 18.60 -35.05
C LEU A 7 -20.86 18.93 -34.47
N GLN A 8 -20.26 20.05 -34.88
CA GLN A 8 -18.96 20.49 -34.36
C GLN A 8 -19.02 20.81 -32.87
N THR A 9 -20.07 21.50 -32.42
CA THR A 9 -20.24 21.87 -31.00
C THR A 9 -20.53 20.65 -30.12
N SER A 10 -21.35 19.70 -30.58
CA SER A 10 -21.65 18.47 -29.81
C SER A 10 -20.43 17.57 -29.65
N ILE A 11 -19.59 17.41 -30.68
CA ILE A 11 -18.34 16.63 -30.58
C ILE A 11 -17.36 17.30 -29.61
N ALA A 12 -17.21 18.63 -29.67
CA ALA A 12 -16.30 19.38 -28.80
C ALA A 12 -16.69 19.27 -27.31
N THR A 13 -18.00 19.28 -26.99
CA THR A 13 -18.48 19.17 -25.61
C THR A 13 -18.30 17.77 -25.02
N THR A 14 -18.49 16.70 -25.80
CA THR A 14 -18.25 15.32 -25.33
C THR A 14 -16.77 15.07 -25.01
N ILE A 15 -15.83 15.59 -25.82
CA ILE A 15 -14.38 15.45 -25.57
C ILE A 15 -13.96 16.22 -24.31
N ALA A 16 -14.46 17.45 -24.12
CA ALA A 16 -14.16 18.25 -22.93
C ALA A 16 -14.66 17.58 -21.64
N SER A 17 -15.86 16.99 -21.65
CA SER A 17 -16.42 16.28 -20.49
C SER A 17 -15.67 14.98 -20.14
N SER A 18 -15.05 14.33 -21.12
CA SER A 18 -14.28 13.09 -20.93
C SER A 18 -12.95 13.33 -20.20
N PHE A 19 -12.39 14.54 -20.29
CA PHE A 19 -11.16 14.91 -19.59
C PHE A 19 -11.40 15.16 -18.09
N SER A 20 -12.56 15.72 -17.74
CA SER A 20 -12.93 16.03 -16.36
C SER A 20 -13.19 14.79 -15.49
N LEU A 21 -13.59 13.67 -16.08
CA LEU A 21 -13.86 12.41 -15.35
C LEU A 21 -12.58 11.67 -14.92
N ARG A 22 -11.45 11.85 -15.62
CA ARG A 22 -10.18 11.22 -15.24
C ARG A 22 -9.51 11.88 -14.03
N ALA A 23 -9.82 13.14 -13.75
CA ALA A 23 -9.22 13.87 -12.62
C ALA A 23 -9.75 13.39 -11.26
N PHE A 24 -10.96 12.82 -11.19
CA PHE A 24 -11.55 12.32 -9.95
C PHE A 24 -11.25 10.85 -9.66
N ALA A 25 -10.67 10.12 -10.62
CA ALA A 25 -10.30 8.71 -10.50
C ALA A 25 -8.77 8.53 -10.46
N ALA A 26 -8.03 9.49 -9.91
CA ALA A 26 -6.62 9.30 -9.62
C ALA A 26 -6.48 8.14 -8.63
N GLU A 27 -5.93 7.03 -9.10
CA GLU A 27 -5.69 5.83 -8.32
C GLU A 27 -4.74 6.17 -7.17
N ARG A 28 -5.27 6.26 -5.94
CA ARG A 28 -4.47 6.51 -4.74
C ARG A 28 -3.74 5.22 -4.37
N LYS A 29 -2.63 4.98 -5.04
CA LYS A 29 -1.72 3.89 -4.70
C LYS A 29 -0.98 4.23 -3.41
N ILE A 30 -1.00 3.31 -2.45
CA ILE A 30 -0.18 3.38 -1.26
C ILE A 30 1.13 2.68 -1.61
N ASP A 31 2.22 3.43 -1.73
CA ASP A 31 3.52 2.88 -2.14
C ASP A 31 4.18 2.04 -1.05
N ARG A 32 3.85 2.30 0.22
CA ARG A 32 4.45 1.65 1.39
C ARG A 32 3.35 1.11 2.30
N ILE A 33 3.11 -0.19 2.22
CA ILE A 33 2.13 -0.88 3.07
C ILE A 33 2.88 -1.57 4.21
N GLY A 34 2.56 -1.16 5.44
CA GLY A 34 3.07 -1.76 6.66
C GLY A 34 2.06 -2.68 7.34
N LEU A 35 2.57 -3.63 8.14
CA LEU A 35 1.77 -4.48 9.00
C LEU A 35 1.96 -4.09 10.47
N GLN A 36 0.86 -3.78 11.16
CA GLN A 36 0.87 -3.64 12.61
C GLN A 36 0.97 -5.02 13.26
N LEU A 37 2.10 -5.34 13.91
CA LEU A 37 2.38 -6.69 14.41
C LEU A 37 1.47 -7.13 15.56
N TYR A 38 0.72 -6.20 16.16
CA TYR A 38 -0.33 -6.53 17.12
C TYR A 38 -1.39 -7.49 16.55
N THR A 39 -1.63 -7.44 15.23
CA THR A 39 -2.55 -8.34 14.52
C THR A 39 -2.11 -9.80 14.59
N VAL A 40 -0.80 -10.06 14.67
CA VAL A 40 -0.19 -11.40 14.74
C VAL A 40 0.52 -11.64 16.08
N ARG A 41 0.16 -10.89 17.13
CA ARG A 41 0.85 -10.89 18.43
C ARG A 41 1.00 -12.27 19.08
N ASP A 42 0.03 -13.16 18.90
CA ASP A 42 0.07 -14.48 19.53
C ASP A 42 1.10 -15.40 18.84
N ALA A 43 1.26 -15.25 17.52
CA ALA A 43 2.33 -15.88 16.77
C ALA A 43 3.71 -15.27 17.14
N MET A 44 3.78 -13.94 17.28
CA MET A 44 5.00 -13.24 17.72
C MET A 44 5.48 -13.70 19.10
N LYS A 45 4.55 -13.96 20.05
CA LYS A 45 4.87 -14.51 21.37
C LYS A 45 5.46 -15.92 21.31
N THR A 46 5.04 -16.71 20.32
CA THR A 46 5.41 -18.11 20.19
C THR A 46 6.71 -18.28 19.39
N ASP A 47 6.85 -17.52 18.31
CA ASP A 47 7.97 -17.59 17.37
C ASP A 47 8.16 -16.21 16.71
N PHE A 48 8.98 -15.37 17.34
CA PHE A 48 9.21 -13.99 16.90
C PHE A 48 9.86 -13.94 15.50
N GLU A 49 11.02 -14.58 15.34
CA GLU A 49 11.78 -14.52 14.09
C GLU A 49 11.04 -15.22 12.94
N GLY A 50 10.45 -16.40 13.18
CA GLY A 50 9.71 -17.11 12.15
C GLY A 50 8.43 -16.40 11.75
N THR A 51 7.79 -15.66 12.65
CA THR A 51 6.63 -14.81 12.31
C THR A 51 7.05 -13.62 11.44
N ILE A 52 8.14 -12.91 11.78
CA ILE A 52 8.68 -11.82 10.95
C ILE A 52 9.04 -12.32 9.55
N SER A 53 9.68 -13.50 9.47
CA SER A 53 10.05 -14.10 8.19
C SER A 53 8.83 -14.40 7.30
N LYS A 54 7.74 -14.94 7.88
CA LYS A 54 6.48 -15.18 7.17
C LYS A 54 5.80 -13.88 6.72
N VAL A 55 5.83 -12.83 7.55
CA VAL A 55 5.30 -11.50 7.20
C VAL A 55 6.05 -10.92 6.00
N ALA A 56 7.38 -10.96 6.02
CA ALA A 56 8.21 -10.52 4.90
C ALA A 56 7.94 -11.33 3.62
N ALA A 57 7.85 -12.66 3.74
CA ALA A 57 7.55 -13.56 2.62
C ALA A 57 6.15 -13.32 2.01
N THR A 58 5.19 -12.82 2.81
CA THR A 58 3.85 -12.43 2.32
C THR A 58 3.91 -11.19 1.43
N GLY A 59 4.97 -10.39 1.49
CA GLY A 59 5.20 -9.23 0.63
C GLY A 59 5.13 -7.89 1.33
N TYR A 60 4.87 -7.85 2.65
CA TYR A 60 4.99 -6.62 3.42
C TYR A 60 6.41 -6.10 3.42
N LYS A 61 6.56 -4.77 3.41
CA LYS A 61 7.86 -4.08 3.39
C LYS A 61 8.14 -3.28 4.65
N GLU A 62 7.14 -3.17 5.52
CA GLU A 62 7.24 -2.45 6.78
C GLU A 62 6.45 -3.18 7.84
N VAL A 63 6.92 -3.06 9.07
CA VAL A 63 6.26 -3.59 10.24
C VAL A 63 6.29 -2.55 11.35
N GLU A 64 5.22 -2.48 12.12
CA GLU A 64 5.15 -1.69 13.34
C GLU A 64 5.09 -2.65 14.54
N PHE A 65 5.94 -2.40 15.53
CA PHE A 65 6.10 -3.30 16.67
C PHE A 65 5.05 -3.02 17.75
N ALA A 66 4.51 -4.10 18.29
CA ALA A 66 3.70 -4.10 19.51
C ALA A 66 4.46 -4.78 20.67
N GLY A 67 5.71 -4.34 20.87
CA GLY A 67 6.67 -4.96 21.80
C GLY A 67 7.68 -5.89 21.11
N TYR A 68 8.81 -6.12 21.77
CA TYR A 68 9.94 -6.91 21.24
C TYR A 68 10.01 -8.33 21.79
N PHE A 69 9.09 -8.72 22.69
CA PHE A 69 9.05 -10.09 23.26
C PHE A 69 10.42 -10.56 23.76
N ASP A 70 11.02 -9.76 24.66
CA ASP A 70 12.33 -10.01 25.29
C ASP A 70 13.56 -9.98 24.36
N HIS A 71 13.40 -9.58 23.09
CA HIS A 71 14.53 -9.37 22.18
C HIS A 71 15.16 -8.00 22.37
N SER A 72 16.49 -7.92 22.28
CA SER A 72 17.18 -6.64 22.30
C SER A 72 16.94 -5.87 20.98
N PRO A 73 17.01 -4.53 20.99
CA PRO A 73 16.88 -3.75 19.75
C PRO A 73 17.90 -4.15 18.67
N LYS A 74 19.08 -4.61 19.07
CA LYS A 74 20.13 -5.08 18.15
C LYS A 74 19.72 -6.38 17.46
N ASP A 75 19.14 -7.32 18.22
CA ASP A 75 18.68 -8.60 17.68
C ASP A 75 17.50 -8.39 16.74
N VAL A 76 16.53 -7.55 17.15
CA VAL A 76 15.40 -7.17 16.31
C VAL A 76 15.87 -6.56 14.99
N ARG A 77 16.86 -5.65 15.04
CA ARG A 77 17.43 -5.05 13.83
C ARG A 77 18.07 -6.11 12.91
N ALA A 78 18.85 -7.03 13.45
CA ALA A 78 19.46 -8.09 12.66
C ALA A 78 18.43 -9.02 12.01
N ILE A 79 17.34 -9.33 12.73
CA ILE A 79 16.21 -10.12 12.21
C ILE A 79 15.53 -9.37 11.04
N LEU A 80 15.29 -8.06 11.17
CA LEU A 80 14.70 -7.26 10.09
C LEU A 80 15.61 -7.23 8.84
N ASP A 81 16.90 -6.92 9.01
CA ASP A 81 17.87 -6.88 7.92
C ASP A 81 17.94 -8.23 7.18
N LYS A 82 17.91 -9.35 7.92
CA LYS A 82 17.91 -10.72 7.37
C LYS A 82 16.68 -11.00 6.50
N ASN A 83 15.53 -10.40 6.82
CA ASN A 83 14.26 -10.63 6.12
C ASN A 83 13.93 -9.53 5.09
N GLY A 84 14.82 -8.52 4.92
CA GLY A 84 14.60 -7.42 3.98
C GLY A 84 13.47 -6.48 4.40
N LEU A 85 13.29 -6.30 5.71
CA LEU A 85 12.35 -5.37 6.36
C LEU A 85 13.09 -4.20 7.02
#